data_AF-A0A7S0BIJ7-F1
#
_entry.id   AF-A0A7S0BIJ7-F1
#
_cell.length_a   1.000
_cell.length_b   1.000
_cell.length_c   1.000
_cell.angle_alpha   90.00
_cell.angle_beta   90.00
_cell.angle_gamma   90.00
#
_symmetry.space_group_name_H-M   'P 1'
#
loop_
_entity.id
_entity.type
_entity.pdbx_description
1 polymer ?
#
loop_
_entity_poly.entity_id
_entity_poly.type
_entity_poly.pdbx_seq_one_letter_code
_entity_poly.pdbx_strand_id
1 'polypeptide(L)'
;PTRKSIAERGWLKYSKNFRSNPKRDGAIYAVVALVGFVLTCVCFLEPYLSGECVIGTVLEGSPFLNPLAGEVLCSRVRRLSLLGLSELEATLGRRLFVALALGALVGTERRKGNHPAGLRTNACVAVGACCYTICSTFAFESASMSYDASRSAAQIPAGITFLASAIIFKKTQEAKKGIAVRSKGIMTAASVWVSASVGTVAGGNLYWTALFCALLFITIARYGKIP
;
A
#
# COMPACT_ATOMS: atom_id res chain seq x y z
N PRO A 1 21.59 -22.77 33.96
CA PRO A 1 20.48 -21.98 33.38
C PRO A 1 20.33 -22.24 31.87
N THR A 2 19.30 -22.97 31.46
CA THR A 2 19.06 -23.32 30.05
C THR A 2 18.82 -22.06 29.22
N ARG A 3 19.40 -22.01 28.00
CA ARG A 3 19.30 -20.89 27.02
C ARG A 3 17.86 -20.37 26.83
N LYS A 4 16.85 -21.23 27.01
CA LYS A 4 15.42 -20.87 26.96
C LYS A 4 15.02 -19.80 27.98
N SER A 5 15.55 -19.85 29.21
CA SER A 5 15.15 -18.92 30.28
C SER A 5 15.70 -17.49 30.11
N ILE A 6 16.78 -17.31 29.33
CA ILE A 6 17.36 -15.99 29.05
C ILE A 6 16.57 -15.32 27.92
N ALA A 7 16.23 -16.07 26.87
CA ALA A 7 15.42 -15.58 25.76
C ALA A 7 14.00 -15.19 26.20
N GLU A 8 13.36 -15.98 27.07
CA GLU A 8 12.03 -15.67 27.62
C GLU A 8 12.04 -14.42 28.50
N ARG A 9 13.06 -14.25 29.36
CA ARG A 9 13.23 -13.04 30.18
C ARG A 9 13.49 -11.79 29.34
N GLY A 10 14.28 -11.91 28.27
CA GLY A 10 14.47 -10.84 27.29
C GLY A 10 13.17 -10.45 26.60
N TRP A 11 12.38 -11.42 26.16
CA TRP A 11 11.07 -11.20 25.54
C TRP A 11 10.05 -10.55 26.47
N LEU A 12 9.99 -10.97 27.74
CA LEU A 12 9.08 -10.39 28.73
C LEU A 12 9.46 -8.94 29.07
N LYS A 13 10.76 -8.62 29.09
CA LYS A 13 11.25 -7.25 29.28
C LYS A 13 10.95 -6.38 28.05
N TYR A 14 11.11 -6.94 26.85
CA TYR A 14 10.79 -6.28 25.58
C TYR A 14 9.28 -6.03 25.41
N SER A 15 8.41 -6.98 25.76
CA SER A 15 6.95 -6.84 25.59
C SER A 15 6.31 -5.85 26.55
N LYS A 16 6.92 -5.62 27.73
CA LYS A 16 6.44 -4.61 28.68
C LYS A 16 6.67 -3.18 28.19
N ASN A 17 7.76 -2.91 27.46
CA ASN A 17 8.04 -1.58 26.90
C ASN A 17 7.09 -1.17 25.75
N PHE A 18 6.44 -2.13 25.11
CA PHE A 18 5.47 -1.88 24.01
C PHE A 18 4.02 -1.83 24.46
N ARG A 19 3.75 -1.86 25.78
CA ARG A 19 2.39 -1.72 26.31
C ARG A 19 1.96 -0.26 26.21
N SER A 20 1.38 0.08 25.06
CA SER A 20 0.81 1.37 24.69
C SER A 20 -0.13 1.89 25.78
N ASN A 21 0.03 3.14 26.22
CA ASN A 21 -0.89 3.77 27.17
C ASN A 21 -2.19 4.13 26.43
N PRO A 22 -3.32 3.45 26.70
CA PRO A 22 -4.50 3.47 25.84
C PRO A 22 -5.10 4.88 25.66
N LYS A 23 -4.96 5.77 26.65
CA LYS A 23 -5.47 7.16 26.56
C LYS A 23 -4.58 8.05 25.70
N ARG A 24 -3.25 8.00 25.88
CA ARG A 24 -2.29 8.82 25.11
C ARG A 24 -2.22 8.37 23.66
N ASP A 25 -2.21 7.06 23.44
CA ASP A 25 -2.07 6.50 22.11
C ASP A 25 -3.39 6.62 21.32
N GLY A 26 -4.54 6.57 22.01
CA GLY A 26 -5.84 6.86 21.41
C GLY A 26 -5.94 8.27 20.81
N ALA A 27 -5.42 9.29 21.49
CA ALA A 27 -5.40 10.66 20.96
C ALA A 27 -4.51 10.79 19.72
N ILE A 28 -3.33 10.17 19.73
CA ILE A 28 -2.40 10.17 18.59
C ILE A 28 -3.07 9.50 17.38
N TYR A 29 -3.69 8.33 17.55
CA TYR A 29 -4.37 7.64 16.45
C TYR A 29 -5.59 8.40 15.95
N ALA A 30 -6.32 9.11 16.82
CA ALA A 30 -7.44 9.95 16.41
C ALA A 30 -6.97 11.13 15.54
N VAL A 31 -5.87 11.80 15.92
CA VAL A 31 -5.27 12.87 15.11
C VAL A 31 -4.78 12.33 13.77
N VAL A 32 -4.06 11.20 13.76
CA VAL A 32 -3.58 10.56 12.53
C VAL A 32 -4.75 10.16 11.62
N ALA A 33 -5.84 9.62 12.19
CA ALA A 33 -7.03 9.26 11.44
C ALA A 33 -7.74 10.48 10.85
N LEU A 34 -7.84 11.58 11.60
CA LEU A 34 -8.46 12.82 11.14
C LEU A 34 -7.64 13.47 10.02
N VAL A 35 -6.32 13.60 10.21
CA VAL A 35 -5.41 14.11 9.17
C VAL A 35 -5.46 13.21 7.93
N GLY A 36 -5.42 11.88 8.12
CA GLY A 36 -5.54 10.92 7.04
C GLY A 36 -6.87 11.05 6.28
N PHE A 37 -7.99 11.22 6.98
CA PHE A 37 -9.30 11.42 6.38
C PHE A 37 -9.37 12.72 5.57
N VAL A 38 -8.90 13.84 6.14
CA VAL A 38 -8.84 15.14 5.45
C VAL A 38 -7.98 15.03 4.18
N LEU A 39 -6.78 14.45 4.28
CA LEU A 39 -5.91 14.24 3.12
C LEU A 39 -6.55 13.32 2.08
N THR A 40 -7.29 12.29 2.50
CA THR A 40 -8.04 11.42 1.58
C THR A 40 -9.09 12.22 0.83
N CYS A 41 -9.92 12.99 1.54
CA CYS A 41 -10.95 13.83 0.94
C CYS A 41 -10.34 14.81 -0.07
N VAL A 42 -9.23 15.47 0.28
CA VAL A 42 -8.53 16.37 -0.64
C VAL A 42 -8.01 15.64 -1.88
N CYS A 43 -7.39 14.46 -1.75
CA CYS A 43 -6.89 13.69 -2.89
C CYS A 43 -8.02 13.22 -3.84
N PHE A 44 -9.22 12.97 -3.32
CA PHE A 44 -10.38 12.56 -4.12
C PHE A 44 -11.14 13.74 -4.72
N LEU A 45 -11.16 14.89 -4.03
CA LEU A 45 -11.79 16.13 -4.49
C LEU A 45 -10.86 16.97 -5.39
N GLU A 46 -9.58 16.63 -5.48
CA GLU A 46 -8.60 17.22 -6.38
C GLU A 46 -9.13 17.56 -7.78
N PRO A 47 -9.78 16.66 -8.55
CA PRO A 47 -10.25 16.99 -9.91
C PRO A 47 -11.35 18.07 -9.94
N TYR A 48 -12.00 18.33 -8.81
CA TYR A 48 -12.99 19.40 -8.66
C TYR A 48 -12.37 20.69 -8.07
N LEU A 49 -11.27 20.56 -7.32
CA LEU A 49 -10.54 21.66 -6.68
C LEU A 49 -9.44 22.24 -7.58
N SER A 50 -9.01 21.49 -8.60
CA SER A 50 -8.08 21.92 -9.63
C SER A 50 -8.77 22.96 -10.51
N GLY A 51 -8.62 24.23 -10.15
CA GLY A 51 -9.00 25.34 -11.02
C GLY A 51 -8.12 25.42 -12.26
N GLU A 52 -8.56 26.18 -13.27
CA GLU A 52 -7.80 26.38 -14.50
C GLU A 52 -6.36 26.81 -14.20
N CYS A 53 -5.42 26.15 -14.87
CA CYS A 53 -4.02 26.47 -14.74
C CYS A 53 -3.71 27.69 -15.62
N VAL A 54 -3.61 28.87 -15.01
CA VAL A 54 -3.23 30.07 -15.75
C VAL A 54 -1.70 30.09 -15.90
N ILE A 55 -1.21 29.48 -16.98
CA ILE A 55 0.22 29.46 -17.39
C ILE A 55 0.64 30.80 -18.04
N GLY A 56 -0.14 31.86 -17.84
CA GLY A 56 0.00 33.14 -18.54
C GLY A 56 1.33 33.86 -18.28
N THR A 57 1.97 33.64 -17.13
CA THR A 57 3.19 34.39 -16.76
C THR A 57 4.51 33.72 -17.17
N VAL A 58 4.50 32.47 -17.66
CA VAL A 58 5.72 31.73 -18.07
C VAL A 58 5.87 31.67 -19.59
N LEU A 59 4.74 31.55 -20.31
CA LEU A 59 4.75 31.49 -21.78
C LEU A 59 5.02 32.84 -22.44
N GLU A 60 4.73 33.95 -21.76
CA GLU A 60 4.95 35.30 -22.29
C GLU A 60 6.45 35.67 -22.37
N GLY A 61 7.33 34.90 -21.72
CA GLY A 61 8.79 35.14 -21.68
C GLY A 61 9.65 34.12 -22.42
N SER A 62 9.09 33.05 -22.99
CA SER A 62 9.91 31.96 -23.59
C SER A 62 9.31 31.39 -24.88
N PRO A 63 9.58 32.00 -26.07
CA PRO A 63 9.02 31.58 -27.35
C PRO A 63 9.43 30.17 -27.83
N PHE A 64 10.30 29.48 -27.08
CA PHE A 64 10.80 28.13 -27.40
C PHE A 64 10.32 27.05 -26.42
N LEU A 65 9.42 27.36 -25.47
CA LEU A 65 8.96 26.37 -24.51
C LEU A 65 8.03 25.36 -25.20
N ASN A 66 8.35 24.07 -25.08
CA ASN A 66 7.49 22.99 -25.56
C ASN A 66 6.13 23.05 -24.83
N PRO A 67 4.97 22.94 -25.52
CA PRO A 67 3.65 22.87 -24.88
C PRO A 67 3.56 21.83 -23.74
N LEU A 68 4.29 20.71 -23.86
CA LEU A 68 4.36 19.67 -22.82
C LEU A 68 5.02 20.16 -21.52
N ALA A 69 5.89 21.17 -21.58
CA ALA A 69 6.52 21.74 -20.39
C ALA A 69 5.50 22.49 -19.51
N GLY A 70 4.50 23.13 -20.13
CA GLY A 70 3.42 23.81 -19.40
C GLY A 70 2.57 22.86 -18.57
N GLU A 71 2.20 21.70 -19.13
CA GLU A 71 1.45 20.67 -18.40
C GLU A 71 2.25 20.08 -17.24
N VAL A 72 3.55 19.80 -17.45
CA VAL A 72 4.43 19.27 -16.40
C VAL A 72 4.61 20.27 -15.26
N LEU A 73 4.80 21.57 -15.57
CA LEU A 73 4.88 22.60 -14.53
C LEU A 73 3.59 22.67 -13.72
N CYS A 74 2.44 22.67 -14.38
CA CYS A 74 1.16 22.80 -13.69
C CYS A 74 0.93 21.68 -12.67
N SER A 75 1.26 20.45 -13.06
CA SER A 75 1.13 19.27 -12.18
C SER A 75 1.96 19.34 -10.89
N ARG A 76 3.03 20.15 -10.88
CA ARG A 76 3.98 20.28 -9.75
C ARG A 76 3.80 21.55 -8.92
N VAL A 77 2.99 22.51 -9.37
CA VAL A 77 2.71 23.73 -8.59
C VAL A 77 1.88 23.38 -7.36
N ARG A 78 2.32 23.84 -6.19
CA ARG A 78 1.59 23.67 -4.93
C ARG A 78 0.47 24.71 -4.83
N ARG A 79 -0.76 24.24 -4.58
CA ARG A 79 -1.94 25.11 -4.47
C ARG A 79 -2.45 25.12 -3.03
N LEU A 80 -2.78 26.31 -2.51
CA LEU A 80 -3.37 26.44 -1.17
C LEU A 80 -4.75 25.77 -1.08
N SER A 81 -5.49 25.72 -2.20
CA SER A 81 -6.77 25.01 -2.31
C SER A 81 -6.66 23.50 -2.10
N LEU A 82 -5.48 22.91 -2.34
CA LEU A 82 -5.16 21.51 -2.05
C LEU A 82 -4.38 21.35 -0.72
N LEU A 83 -4.56 22.25 0.24
CA LEU A 83 -3.82 22.26 1.51
C LEU A 83 -2.29 22.27 1.33
N GLY A 84 -1.80 22.88 0.24
CA GLY A 84 -0.37 22.97 -0.08
C GLY A 84 0.21 21.77 -0.82
N LEU A 85 -0.61 20.79 -1.21
CA LEU A 85 -0.19 19.72 -2.12
C LEU A 85 -0.14 20.21 -3.59
N SER A 86 0.67 19.54 -4.41
CA SER A 86 0.57 19.61 -5.87
C SER A 86 -0.48 18.62 -6.41
N GLU A 87 -0.94 18.84 -7.64
CA GLU A 87 -1.88 17.93 -8.33
C GLU A 87 -1.29 16.51 -8.49
N LEU A 88 0.02 16.44 -8.74
CA LEU A 88 0.77 15.19 -8.75
C LEU A 88 0.73 14.50 -7.37
N GLU A 89 1.09 15.22 -6.30
CA GLU A 89 1.10 14.67 -4.94
C GLU A 89 -0.30 14.14 -4.53
N ALA A 90 -1.35 14.88 -4.87
CA ALA A 90 -2.74 14.46 -4.63
C ALA A 90 -3.13 13.21 -5.43
N THR A 91 -2.75 13.13 -6.70
CA THR A 91 -2.97 11.94 -7.54
C THR A 91 -2.25 10.72 -7.00
N LEU A 92 -1.00 10.87 -6.53
CA LEU A 92 -0.24 9.79 -5.91
C LEU A 92 -0.86 9.34 -4.58
N GLY A 93 -1.35 10.28 -3.78
CA GLY A 93 -2.11 9.99 -2.56
C GLY A 93 -3.36 9.17 -2.86
N ARG A 94 -4.14 9.54 -3.87
CA ARG A 94 -5.33 8.79 -4.33
C ARG A 94 -4.99 7.34 -4.67
N ARG A 95 -3.89 7.09 -5.39
CA ARG A 95 -3.42 5.72 -5.72
C ARG A 95 -3.15 4.89 -4.46
N LEU A 96 -2.48 5.48 -3.46
CA LEU A 96 -2.19 4.82 -2.18
C LEU A 96 -3.46 4.50 -1.40
N PHE A 97 -4.45 5.41 -1.37
CA PHE A 97 -5.72 5.18 -0.71
C PHE A 97 -6.54 4.09 -1.39
N VAL A 98 -6.57 4.05 -2.72
CA VAL A 98 -7.23 2.96 -3.46
C VAL A 98 -6.54 1.61 -3.17
N ALA A 99 -5.20 1.57 -3.18
CA ALA A 99 -4.45 0.36 -2.82
C ALA A 99 -4.75 -0.10 -1.39
N LEU A 100 -4.80 0.83 -0.43
CA LEU A 100 -5.16 0.55 0.96
C LEU A 100 -6.58 -0.03 1.07
N ALA A 101 -7.56 0.59 0.41
CA ALA A 101 -8.95 0.18 0.46
C ALA A 101 -9.17 -1.21 -0.14
N LEU A 102 -8.61 -1.47 -1.33
CA LEU A 102 -8.73 -2.77 -2.00
C LEU A 102 -7.93 -3.88 -1.27
N GLY A 103 -6.73 -3.58 -0.78
CA GLY A 103 -5.95 -4.52 0.04
C GLY A 103 -6.64 -4.84 1.38
N ALA A 104 -7.27 -3.83 2.01
CA ALA A 104 -8.08 -4.03 3.20
C ALA A 104 -9.32 -4.89 2.89
N LEU A 105 -10.01 -4.64 1.77
CA LEU A 105 -11.15 -5.42 1.29
C LEU A 105 -10.79 -6.91 1.15
N VAL A 106 -9.68 -7.23 0.49
CA VAL A 106 -9.12 -8.60 0.43
C VAL A 106 -8.88 -9.15 1.85
N GLY A 107 -8.25 -8.36 2.71
CA GLY A 107 -7.96 -8.75 4.10
C GLY A 107 -9.19 -8.92 5.01
N THR A 108 -10.32 -8.25 4.74
CA THR A 108 -11.56 -8.42 5.52
C THR A 108 -12.11 -9.83 5.38
N GLU A 109 -12.11 -10.38 4.15
CA GLU A 109 -12.56 -11.75 3.89
C GLU A 109 -11.66 -12.75 4.63
N ARG A 110 -10.35 -12.50 4.67
CA ARG A 110 -9.39 -13.34 5.40
C ARG A 110 -9.58 -13.26 6.92
N ARG A 111 -9.92 -12.08 7.45
CA ARG A 111 -10.21 -11.89 8.88
C ARG A 111 -11.45 -12.69 9.30
N LYS A 112 -12.51 -12.70 8.51
CA LYS A 112 -13.74 -13.46 8.79
C LYS A 112 -13.49 -14.98 8.89
N GLY A 113 -12.52 -15.51 8.14
CA GLY A 113 -12.13 -16.92 8.19
C GLY A 113 -11.08 -17.29 9.25
N ASN A 114 -10.74 -16.38 10.18
CA ASN A 114 -9.66 -16.55 11.17
C ASN A 114 -8.32 -16.97 10.52
N HIS A 115 -8.00 -16.36 9.37
CA HIS A 115 -6.72 -16.58 8.71
C HIS A 115 -5.65 -15.62 9.27
N PRO A 116 -4.38 -16.04 9.36
CA PRO A 116 -3.34 -15.27 10.04
C PRO A 116 -2.82 -14.06 9.27
N ALA A 117 -2.92 -14.04 7.93
CA ALA A 117 -2.82 -12.77 7.19
C ALA A 117 -4.21 -12.17 7.07
N GLY A 118 -4.54 -11.29 8.01
CA GLY A 118 -5.84 -10.60 8.09
C GLY A 118 -5.82 -9.25 7.39
N LEU A 119 -6.70 -8.35 7.85
CA LEU A 119 -6.85 -6.99 7.32
C LEU A 119 -5.53 -6.20 7.27
N ARG A 120 -4.80 -6.15 8.39
CA ARG A 120 -3.58 -5.34 8.53
C ARG A 120 -2.48 -5.77 7.56
N THR A 121 -2.25 -7.08 7.43
CA THR A 121 -1.20 -7.62 6.57
C THR A 121 -1.47 -7.33 5.09
N ASN A 122 -2.68 -7.65 4.60
CA ASN A 122 -3.02 -7.46 3.19
C ASN A 122 -3.05 -5.96 2.82
N ALA A 123 -3.56 -5.10 3.70
CA ALA A 123 -3.53 -3.65 3.52
C ALA A 123 -2.10 -3.09 3.45
N CYS A 124 -1.21 -3.47 4.38
CA CYS A 124 0.18 -3.02 4.36
C CYS A 124 0.95 -3.50 3.11
N VAL A 125 0.71 -4.74 2.67
CA VAL A 125 1.35 -5.29 1.47
C VAL A 125 0.89 -4.55 0.21
N ALA A 126 -0.40 -4.24 0.08
CA ALA A 126 -0.93 -3.47 -1.05
C ALA A 126 -0.36 -2.05 -1.10
N VAL A 127 -0.32 -1.35 0.05
CA VAL A 127 0.27 0.00 0.14
C VAL A 127 1.76 -0.03 -0.19
N GLY A 128 2.51 -1.00 0.33
CA GLY A 128 3.94 -1.15 0.05
C GLY A 128 4.22 -1.37 -1.43
N ALA A 129 3.46 -2.26 -2.09
CA ALA A 129 3.59 -2.50 -3.52
C ALA A 129 3.23 -1.25 -4.35
N CYS A 130 2.16 -0.54 -3.99
CA CYS A 130 1.77 0.72 -4.64
C CYS A 130 2.85 1.79 -4.51
N CYS A 131 3.42 1.95 -3.31
CA CYS A 131 4.51 2.90 -3.06
C CYS A 131 5.75 2.57 -3.91
N TYR A 132 6.11 1.29 -4.01
CA TYR A 132 7.24 0.87 -4.82
C TYR A 132 7.00 1.11 -6.31
N THR A 133 5.78 0.86 -6.82
CA THR A 133 5.41 1.20 -8.20
C THR A 133 5.46 2.69 -8.46
N ILE A 134 4.95 3.53 -7.55
CA ILE A 134 5.04 4.99 -7.66
C ILE A 134 6.51 5.45 -7.67
N CYS A 135 7.33 4.92 -6.77
CA CYS A 135 8.76 5.20 -6.73
C CYS A 135 9.44 4.83 -8.06
N SER A 136 9.12 3.65 -8.59
CA SER A 136 9.61 3.16 -9.89
C SER A 136 9.27 4.11 -11.04
N THR A 137 8.09 4.74 -11.02
CA THR A 137 7.65 5.63 -12.10
C THR A 137 8.22 7.05 -11.97
N PHE A 138 8.26 7.62 -10.76
CA PHE A 138 8.51 9.06 -10.58
C PHE A 138 9.88 9.40 -9.97
N ALA A 139 10.56 8.45 -9.31
CA ALA A 139 11.81 8.76 -8.59
C ALA A 139 12.99 9.06 -9.50
N PHE A 140 12.95 8.61 -10.76
CA PHE A 140 14.05 8.70 -11.72
C PHE A 140 13.71 9.53 -12.96
N GLU A 141 12.63 10.31 -12.91
CA GLU A 141 12.16 11.14 -14.03
C GLU A 141 13.20 12.21 -14.45
N SER A 142 14.03 12.67 -13.51
CA SER A 142 15.11 13.64 -13.77
C SER A 142 16.45 12.99 -14.15
N ALA A 143 16.50 11.67 -14.34
CA ALA A 143 17.73 10.99 -14.74
C ALA A 143 18.08 11.34 -16.19
N SER A 144 19.36 11.67 -16.44
CA SER A 144 19.87 12.06 -17.77
C SER A 144 19.99 10.89 -18.75
N MET A 145 19.94 9.66 -18.25
CA MET A 145 19.96 8.43 -19.05
C MET A 145 18.55 7.85 -19.14
N SER A 146 18.23 7.22 -20.27
CA SER A 146 16.98 6.48 -20.48
C SER A 146 16.75 5.48 -19.35
N TYR A 147 15.92 5.85 -18.38
CA TYR A 147 15.60 5.03 -17.22
C TYR A 147 14.40 4.14 -17.54
N ASP A 148 14.54 2.84 -17.25
CA ASP A 148 13.49 1.86 -17.44
C ASP A 148 12.77 1.60 -16.11
N ALA A 149 11.63 2.27 -15.94
CA ALA A 149 10.75 2.12 -14.78
C ALA A 149 10.21 0.70 -14.59
N SER A 150 10.32 -0.20 -15.57
CA SER A 150 9.89 -1.59 -15.39
C SER A 150 10.84 -2.38 -14.47
N ARG A 151 12.12 -2.01 -14.41
CA ARG A 151 13.17 -2.76 -13.70
C ARG A 151 13.02 -2.74 -12.19
N SER A 152 12.64 -1.61 -11.62
CA SER A 152 12.37 -1.53 -10.18
C SER A 152 11.06 -2.25 -9.87
N ALA A 153 9.96 -1.98 -10.58
CA ALA A 153 8.69 -2.70 -10.41
C ALA A 153 8.81 -4.23 -10.51
N ALA A 154 9.73 -4.76 -11.34
CA ALA A 154 9.99 -6.20 -11.48
C ALA A 154 10.52 -6.88 -10.22
N GLN A 155 11.05 -6.14 -9.23
CA GLN A 155 11.56 -6.71 -7.98
C GLN A 155 10.45 -6.97 -6.94
N ILE A 156 9.25 -6.42 -7.15
CA ILE A 156 8.12 -6.56 -6.23
C ILE A 156 7.77 -8.05 -5.99
N PRO A 157 7.56 -8.89 -7.03
CA PRO A 157 7.25 -10.32 -6.85
C PRO A 157 8.28 -11.09 -6.01
N ALA A 158 9.57 -10.81 -6.20
CA ALA A 158 10.65 -11.46 -5.47
C ALA A 158 10.65 -11.11 -3.97
N GLY A 159 10.29 -9.88 -3.61
CA GLY A 159 10.13 -9.50 -2.19
C GLY A 159 8.93 -10.19 -1.53
N ILE A 160 7.82 -10.33 -2.25
CA ILE A 160 6.57 -10.88 -1.71
C ILE A 160 6.65 -12.40 -1.51
N THR A 161 7.31 -13.14 -2.41
CA THR A 161 7.54 -14.58 -2.26
C THR A 161 8.22 -14.92 -0.94
N PHE A 162 9.22 -14.11 -0.55
CA PHE A 162 9.95 -14.29 0.70
C PHE A 162 9.04 -14.09 1.91
N LEU A 163 8.24 -13.02 1.92
CA LEU A 163 7.26 -12.75 2.99
C LEU A 163 6.21 -13.87 3.09
N ALA A 164 5.68 -14.30 1.94
CA ALA A 164 4.70 -15.37 1.85
C ALA A 164 5.24 -16.72 2.36
N SER A 165 6.49 -17.05 2.00
CA SER A 165 7.19 -18.25 2.46
C SER A 165 7.37 -18.22 3.99
N ALA A 166 7.78 -17.08 4.56
CA ALA A 166 7.90 -16.92 6.01
C ALA A 166 6.57 -17.15 6.75
N ILE A 167 5.46 -16.68 6.19
CA ILE A 167 4.11 -16.89 6.75
C ILE A 167 3.74 -18.38 6.73
N ILE A 168 4.07 -19.12 5.66
CA ILE A 168 3.82 -20.56 5.58
C ILE A 168 4.68 -21.30 6.62
N PHE A 169 5.98 -21.03 6.66
CA PHE A 169 6.90 -21.72 7.59
C PHE A 169 6.51 -21.54 9.05
N LYS A 170 6.12 -20.33 9.45
CA LYS A 170 5.65 -20.06 10.82
C LYS A 170 4.46 -20.94 11.21
N LYS A 171 3.50 -21.13 10.30
CA LYS A 171 2.35 -22.03 10.55
C LYS A 171 2.77 -23.49 10.68
N THR A 172 3.68 -23.97 9.84
CA THR A 172 4.12 -25.37 9.89
C THR A 172 4.81 -25.69 11.21
N GLN A 173 5.56 -24.74 11.77
CA GLN A 173 6.18 -24.85 13.11
C GLN A 173 5.13 -24.90 14.24
N GLU A 174 4.07 -24.10 14.14
CA GLU A 174 2.96 -24.10 15.11
C GLU A 174 2.12 -25.39 15.01
N ALA A 175 1.92 -25.90 13.80
CA ALA A 175 1.17 -27.13 13.54
C ALA A 175 1.89 -28.41 14.02
N LYS A 176 3.23 -28.44 13.94
CA LYS A 176 4.07 -29.52 14.52
C LYS A 176 3.90 -29.67 16.05
N LYS A 177 3.29 -28.70 16.74
CA LYS A 177 2.94 -28.79 18.17
C LYS A 177 1.57 -29.45 18.46
N GLY A 178 0.94 -30.08 17.46
CA GLY A 178 -0.23 -30.95 17.66
C GLY A 178 -1.53 -30.54 16.95
N ILE A 179 -1.47 -29.67 15.93
CA ILE A 179 -2.66 -29.29 15.15
C ILE A 179 -2.38 -29.59 13.68
N ALA A 180 -3.16 -30.49 13.06
CA ALA A 180 -3.03 -30.87 11.66
C ALA A 180 -2.89 -29.65 10.74
N VAL A 181 -1.84 -29.64 9.90
CA VAL A 181 -1.60 -28.60 8.89
C VAL A 181 -2.70 -28.68 7.82
N ARG A 182 -3.84 -28.04 8.06
CA ARG A 182 -4.86 -27.86 7.00
C ARG A 182 -4.33 -26.84 5.98
N SER A 183 -4.73 -26.97 4.72
CA SER A 183 -4.47 -26.10 3.53
C SER A 183 -4.57 -24.57 3.70
N LYS A 184 -4.90 -24.08 4.90
CA LYS A 184 -4.95 -22.66 5.29
C LYS A 184 -3.62 -21.93 5.09
N GLY A 185 -2.47 -22.61 5.05
CA GLY A 185 -1.15 -21.99 4.83
C GLY A 185 -0.99 -21.38 3.44
N ILE A 186 -1.17 -22.20 2.41
CA ILE A 186 -0.96 -21.86 0.99
C ILE A 186 -1.90 -20.73 0.55
N MET A 187 -3.20 -20.80 0.90
CA MET A 187 -4.15 -19.75 0.57
C MET A 187 -3.86 -18.41 1.26
N THR A 188 -3.11 -18.42 2.37
CA THR A 188 -2.67 -17.17 3.02
C THR A 188 -1.49 -16.54 2.27
N ALA A 189 -0.59 -17.34 1.72
CA ALA A 189 0.45 -16.85 0.81
C ALA A 189 -0.16 -16.28 -0.48
N ALA A 190 -1.14 -16.97 -1.06
CA ALA A 190 -1.85 -16.49 -2.25
C ALA A 190 -2.56 -15.14 -2.00
N SER A 191 -3.19 -14.94 -0.83
CA SER A 191 -3.83 -13.66 -0.51
C SER A 191 -2.85 -12.50 -0.42
N VAL A 192 -1.66 -12.75 0.14
CA VAL A 192 -0.59 -11.75 0.23
C VAL A 192 -0.05 -11.40 -1.16
N TRP A 193 0.12 -12.40 -2.03
CA TRP A 193 0.50 -12.18 -3.42
C TRP A 193 -0.50 -11.28 -4.16
N VAL A 194 -1.79 -11.65 -4.12
CA VAL A 194 -2.83 -10.88 -4.78
C VAL A 194 -2.91 -9.46 -4.23
N SER A 195 -2.80 -9.28 -2.91
CA SER A 195 -2.83 -7.95 -2.30
C SER A 195 -1.71 -7.07 -2.83
N ALA A 196 -0.53 -7.64 -3.06
CA ALA A 196 0.57 -6.90 -3.65
C ALA A 196 0.34 -6.58 -5.14
N SER A 197 -0.20 -7.53 -5.92
CA SER A 197 -0.57 -7.28 -7.31
C SER A 197 -1.62 -6.16 -7.43
N VAL A 198 -2.63 -6.16 -6.56
CA VAL A 198 -3.63 -5.07 -6.45
C VAL A 198 -2.94 -3.74 -6.18
N GLY A 199 -1.97 -3.72 -5.26
CA GLY A 199 -1.16 -2.54 -4.95
C GLY A 199 -0.35 -2.04 -6.15
N THR A 200 0.35 -2.92 -6.86
CA THR A 200 1.13 -2.57 -8.06
C THR A 200 0.26 -1.95 -9.14
N VAL A 201 -0.88 -2.58 -9.41
CA VAL A 201 -1.82 -2.12 -10.45
C VAL A 201 -2.45 -0.77 -10.06
N ALA A 202 -2.82 -0.58 -8.79
CA ALA A 202 -3.29 0.71 -8.29
C ALA A 202 -2.21 1.81 -8.38
N GLY A 203 -0.94 1.48 -8.09
CA GLY A 203 0.20 2.39 -8.27
C GLY A 203 0.41 2.81 -9.73
N GLY A 204 0.07 1.95 -10.68
CA GLY A 204 0.04 2.23 -12.12
C GLY A 204 -1.19 2.99 -12.63
N ASN A 205 -2.07 3.52 -11.75
CA ASN A 205 -3.31 4.21 -12.12
C ASN A 205 -4.38 3.30 -12.78
N LEU A 206 -4.24 1.98 -12.69
CA LEU A 206 -5.14 0.98 -13.31
C LEU A 206 -6.23 0.53 -12.32
N TYR A 207 -7.06 1.45 -11.83
CA TYR A 207 -7.98 1.19 -10.72
C TYR A 207 -9.01 0.08 -11.00
N TRP A 208 -9.56 0.02 -12.22
CA TRP A 208 -10.51 -1.03 -12.61
C TRP A 208 -9.88 -2.42 -12.58
N THR A 209 -8.66 -2.54 -13.10
CA THR A 209 -7.90 -3.80 -13.08
C THR A 209 -7.61 -4.23 -11.64
N ALA A 210 -7.24 -3.29 -10.76
CA ALA A 210 -7.02 -3.56 -9.35
C ALA A 210 -8.32 -4.05 -8.65
N LEU A 211 -9.46 -3.43 -8.98
CA LEU A 211 -10.77 -3.83 -8.48
C LEU A 211 -11.15 -5.24 -8.92
N PHE A 212 -11.03 -5.55 -10.22
CA PHE A 212 -11.31 -6.89 -10.74
C PHE A 212 -10.44 -7.95 -10.06
N CYS A 213 -9.14 -7.69 -9.90
CA CYS A 213 -8.22 -8.60 -9.22
C CYS A 213 -8.67 -8.89 -7.77
N ALA A 214 -9.04 -7.84 -7.01
CA ALA A 214 -9.52 -7.99 -5.64
C ALA A 214 -10.84 -8.79 -5.58
N LEU A 215 -11.80 -8.50 -6.46
CA LEU A 215 -13.10 -9.17 -6.50
C LEU A 215 -12.96 -10.65 -6.88
N LEU A 216 -12.18 -10.97 -7.92
CA LEU A 216 -11.92 -12.34 -8.34
C LEU A 216 -11.26 -13.16 -7.22
N PHE A 217 -10.33 -12.57 -6.49
CA PHE A 217 -9.74 -13.26 -5.35
C PHE A 217 -10.78 -13.53 -4.25
N ILE A 218 -11.67 -12.57 -3.96
CA ILE A 218 -12.72 -12.76 -2.96
C ILE A 218 -13.69 -13.86 -3.40
N THR A 219 -14.12 -13.90 -4.66
CA THR A 219 -15.00 -14.97 -5.15
C THR A 219 -14.34 -16.34 -5.03
N ILE A 220 -13.07 -16.47 -5.44
CA ILE A 220 -12.29 -17.71 -5.29
C ILE A 220 -12.14 -18.09 -3.81
N ALA A 221 -11.81 -17.13 -2.94
CA ALA A 221 -11.62 -17.39 -1.51
C ALA A 221 -12.92 -17.80 -0.79
N ARG A 222 -14.07 -17.31 -1.28
CA ARG A 222 -15.40 -17.60 -0.73
C ARG A 222 -15.93 -18.95 -1.20
N TYR A 223 -15.90 -19.20 -2.51
CA TYR A 223 -16.53 -20.36 -3.16
C TYR A 223 -15.57 -21.54 -3.37
N GLY A 224 -14.25 -21.32 -3.25
CA GLY A 224 -13.24 -22.39 -3.35
C GLY A 224 -13.17 -23.33 -2.14
N LYS A 225 -14.11 -23.23 -1.18
CA LYS A 225 -14.32 -24.29 -0.18
C LYS A 225 -15.00 -25.48 -0.86
N ILE A 226 -14.20 -26.33 -1.49
CA ILE A 226 -14.64 -27.66 -1.89
C ILE A 226 -14.96 -28.43 -0.59
N PRO A 227 -16.17 -29.03 -0.47
CA PRO A 227 -16.59 -29.76 0.73
C PRO A 227 -15.63 -30.89 1.11
#